data_AF-A0A182E527-F1
#
_entry.id   AF-A0A182E527-F1
#
_cell.length_a   1.000
_cell.length_b   1.000
_cell.length_c   1.000
_cell.angle_alpha   90.00
_cell.angle_beta   90.00
_cell.angle_gamma   90.00
#
_symmetry.space_group_name_H-M   'P 1'
#
loop_
_entity.id
_entity.type
_entity.pdbx_description
1 polymer ?
#
loop_
_entity_poly.entity_id
_entity_poly.type
_entity_poly.pdbx_seq_one_letter_code
_entity_poly.pdbx_strand_id
1 'polypeptide(L)'
;MYIVKRGKLQVVADDGIKIFATLQEGAVFGELSILNIAGSKNGNRRTANVRSVGYTDLFFCFFLLIFLDWVFVLLLWLLVIFWFFF
;
A
#
# COMPACT_ATOMS: atom_id res chain seq x y z
N MET A 1 1.17 3.92 -1.67
CA MET A 1 0.95 2.49 -1.37
C MET A 1 0.24 2.38 -0.02
N TYR A 2 -0.79 1.55 0.06
CA TYR A 2 -1.64 1.33 1.22
C TYR A 2 -1.66 -0.15 1.56
N ILE A 3 -1.66 -0.46 2.85
CA ILE A 3 -1.75 -1.84 3.35
C ILE A 3 -3.05 -1.94 4.16
N VAL A 4 -3.86 -2.96 3.86
CA VAL A 4 -5.06 -3.26 4.63
C VAL A 4 -4.64 -3.84 5.97
N LYS A 5 -4.83 -3.11 7.06
CA LYS A 5 -4.55 -3.62 8.40
C LYS A 5 -5.73 -4.47 8.89
N ARG A 6 -6.94 -3.92 8.78
CA ARG A 6 -8.18 -4.57 9.19
C ARG A 6 -9.31 -4.25 8.23
N GLY A 7 -10.19 -5.22 8.04
CA GLY A 7 -11.37 -5.08 7.18
C GLY A 7 -11.16 -5.54 5.74
N LYS A 8 -12.12 -5.21 4.88
CA LYS A 8 -12.18 -5.69 3.49
C LYS A 8 -12.47 -4.54 2.52
N LEU A 9 -11.75 -4.54 1.40
CA LEU A 9 -11.97 -3.60 0.31
C LEU A 9 -12.33 -4.38 -0.95
N GLN A 10 -13.09 -3.76 -1.83
CA GLN A 10 -13.43 -4.32 -3.13
C GLN A 10 -12.96 -3.38 -4.23
N VAL A 11 -12.29 -3.96 -5.21
CA VAL A 11 -11.96 -3.29 -6.46
C VAL A 11 -13.16 -3.46 -7.37
N VAL A 12 -13.83 -2.36 -7.69
CA VAL A 12 -15.02 -2.33 -8.53
C VAL A 12 -14.74 -1.65 -9.85
N ALA A 13 -15.48 -2.03 -10.88
CA ALA A 13 -15.53 -1.30 -12.14
C ALA A 13 -16.15 0.09 -11.98
N ASP A 14 -16.01 0.92 -13.00
CA ASP A 14 -16.63 2.24 -13.06
C ASP A 14 -18.16 2.17 -12.88
N ASP A 15 -18.78 1.08 -13.33
CA ASP A 15 -20.22 0.85 -13.15
C ASP A 15 -20.61 0.48 -11.70
N GLY A 16 -19.66 0.22 -10.80
CA GLY A 16 -19.91 -0.14 -9.39
C GLY A 16 -20.55 -1.52 -9.15
N ILE A 17 -20.97 -2.21 -10.21
CA ILE A 17 -21.64 -3.51 -10.18
C ILE A 17 -20.63 -4.66 -10.26
N LYS A 18 -19.62 -4.53 -11.13
CA LYS A 18 -18.64 -5.59 -11.36
C LYS A 18 -17.50 -5.51 -10.35
N ILE A 19 -17.32 -6.58 -9.58
CA ILE A 19 -16.23 -6.72 -8.62
C ILE A 19 -15.06 -7.45 -9.31
N PHE A 20 -13.90 -6.81 -9.37
CA PHE A 20 -12.68 -7.40 -9.94
C PHE A 20 -11.91 -8.24 -8.92
N ALA A 21 -11.77 -7.73 -7.70
CA ALA A 21 -11.04 -8.39 -6.63
C ALA A 21 -11.54 -7.91 -5.27
N THR A 22 -11.43 -8.78 -4.25
CA THR A 22 -11.65 -8.41 -2.85
C THR A 22 -10.32 -8.48 -2.12
N LEU A 23 -9.88 -7.34 -1.60
CA LEU A 23 -8.67 -7.21 -0.78
C LEU A 23 -9.05 -7.50 0.67
N GLN A 24 -8.29 -8.40 1.31
CA GLN A 24 -8.43 -8.77 2.71
C GLN A 24 -7.26 -8.21 3.52
N GLU A 25 -7.26 -8.46 4.82
CA GLU A 25 -6.20 -8.04 5.74
C GLU A 25 -4.82 -8.53 5.26
N GLY A 26 -3.83 -7.64 5.29
CA GLY A 26 -2.48 -7.88 4.74
C GLY A 26 -2.32 -7.58 3.25
N ALA A 27 -3.41 -7.31 2.51
CA ALA A 27 -3.31 -6.94 1.10
C ALA A 27 -2.74 -5.52 0.92
N VAL A 28 -1.91 -5.34 -0.11
CA VAL A 28 -1.24 -4.08 -0.44
C VAL A 28 -1.77 -3.55 -1.76
N PHE A 29 -2.17 -2.28 -1.82
CA PHE A 29 -2.70 -1.63 -3.02
C PHE A 29 -2.24 -0.16 -3.12
N GLY A 30 -2.21 0.44 -4.30
CA GLY A 30 -1.83 1.86 -4.45
C GLY A 30 -0.39 2.13 -4.91
N GLU A 31 0.28 1.12 -5.48
CA GLU A 31 1.18 1.33 -6.61
C GLU A 31 0.43 0.84 -7.85
N LEU A 32 0.14 1.71 -8.82
CA LEU A 32 -0.73 1.41 -9.96
C LEU A 32 -0.14 0.37 -10.96
N SER A 33 0.93 -0.35 -10.61
CA SER A 33 1.82 -1.04 -11.56
C SER A 33 1.91 -2.56 -11.41
N ILE A 34 1.61 -3.16 -10.25
CA ILE A 34 1.92 -4.59 -10.01
C ILE A 34 0.70 -5.51 -10.05
N LEU A 35 -0.53 -5.00 -9.87
CA LEU A 35 -1.72 -5.83 -9.99
C LEU A 35 -2.15 -5.95 -11.46
N ASN A 36 -1.47 -6.83 -12.20
CA ASN A 36 -1.97 -7.36 -13.46
C ASN A 36 -3.28 -8.11 -13.18
N ILE A 37 -4.41 -7.38 -13.17
CA ILE A 37 -5.74 -7.98 -13.13
C ILE A 37 -5.89 -8.73 -14.45
N ALA A 38 -5.62 -10.04 -14.40
CA ALA A 38 -5.84 -10.99 -15.47
C ALA A 38 -7.35 -11.04 -15.80
N GLY A 39 -7.82 -10.06 -16.56
CA GLY A 39 -9.25 -9.84 -16.80
C GLY A 39 -9.58 -8.49 -17.45
N SER A 40 -8.66 -7.52 -17.44
CA SER A 40 -8.87 -6.25 -18.16
C SER A 40 -8.43 -6.37 -19.62
N LYS A 41 -9.28 -6.98 -20.44
CA LYS A 41 -9.14 -7.04 -21.91
C LYS A 41 -9.76 -5.84 -22.64
N ASN A 42 -10.21 -4.80 -21.93
CA ASN A 42 -10.75 -3.60 -22.57
C ASN A 42 -9.88 -2.40 -22.23
N GLY A 43 -9.18 -1.92 -23.25
CA GLY A 43 -8.29 -0.77 -23.14
C GLY A 43 -9.06 0.49 -22.79
N ASN A 44 -8.93 0.96 -21.56
CA ASN A 44 -8.61 2.35 -21.25
C ASN A 44 -8.12 2.44 -19.81
N ARG A 45 -6.83 2.77 -19.65
CA ARG A 45 -6.12 2.99 -18.37
C ARG A 45 -6.77 4.20 -17.68
N ARG A 46 -7.08 4.23 -16.38
CA ARG A 46 -6.09 4.46 -15.31
C ARG A 46 -6.66 4.36 -13.87
N THR A 47 -7.88 3.91 -13.64
CA THR A 47 -8.50 4.01 -12.32
C THR A 47 -9.34 2.78 -12.01
N ALA A 48 -8.80 1.87 -11.21
CA ALA A 48 -9.64 0.88 -10.56
C ALA A 48 -10.24 1.54 -9.31
N ASN A 49 -11.57 1.59 -9.23
CA ASN A 49 -12.25 2.18 -8.09
C ASN A 49 -12.18 1.19 -6.91
N VAL A 50 -11.76 1.68 -5.75
CA VAL A 50 -11.70 0.88 -4.53
C VAL A 50 -12.78 1.37 -3.60
N ARG A 51 -13.70 0.49 -3.20
CA ARG A 51 -14.71 0.77 -2.19
C ARG A 51 -14.43 -0.04 -0.93
N SER A 52 -14.64 0.58 0.23
CA SER A 52 -14.72 -0.16 1.48
C SER A 52 -16.09 -0.84 1.59
N VAL A 53 -16.08 -2.10 2.00
CA VAL A 53 -17.33 -2.84 2.26
C VAL A 53 -17.86 -2.51 3.66
N GLY A 54 -16.98 -2.08 4.56
CA GLY A 54 -17.29 -1.69 5.92
C GLY A 54 -16.15 -0.88 6.53
N TYR A 55 -16.03 -0.90 7.85
CA TYR A 55 -14.92 -0.22 8.53
C TYR A 55 -13.59 -0.88 8.14
N THR A 56 -12.66 -0.09 7.60
CA THR A 56 -11.36 -0.57 7.14
C THR A 56 -10.27 0.32 7.69
N ASP A 57 -9.34 -0.26 8.43
CA ASP A 57 -8.13 0.41 8.89
C ASP A 57 -7.03 0.24 7.83
N LEU A 58 -6.58 1.36 7.27
CA LEU A 58 -5.56 1.42 6.24
C LEU A 58 -4.28 2.00 6.84
N PHE A 59 -3.15 1.33 6.61
CA PHE A 59 -1.85 1.94 6.84
C PHE A 59 -1.34 2.59 5.56
N PHE A 60 -0.98 3.86 5.68
CA PHE A 60 -0.26 4.57 4.63
C PHE A 60 1.21 4.17 4.69
N CYS A 61 1.69 3.45 3.66
CA CYS A 61 3.11 3.20 3.50
C CYS A 61 3.68 4.24 2.53
N PHE A 62 4.29 5.30 3.09
CA PHE A 62 5.20 6.14 2.32
C PHE A 62 6.48 5.33 2.20
N PHE A 63 6.75 4.80 1.00
CA PHE A 63 7.98 4.05 0.71
C PHE A 63 9.24 4.83 1.16
N LEU A 64 9.17 6.16 1.14
CA LEU A 64 10.21 7.05 1.65
C LEU A 64 10.43 6.93 3.18
N LEU A 65 9.37 6.72 3.97
CA LEU A 65 9.45 6.70 5.44
C LEU A 65 10.10 5.42 5.96
N ILE A 66 9.82 4.25 5.36
CA ILE A 66 10.49 3.00 5.78
C ILE A 66 12.00 3.10 5.54
N PHE A 67 12.43 3.70 4.43
CA PHE A 67 13.86 3.90 4.19
C PHE A 67 14.45 4.93 5.17
N LEU A 68 13.71 6.00 5.48
CA LEU A 68 14.14 6.99 6.46
C LEU A 68 14.22 6.43 7.89
N ASP A 69 13.30 5.56 8.31
CA ASP A 69 13.32 4.99 9.66
C ASP A 69 14.58 4.14 9.89
N TRP A 70 14.94 3.28 8.92
CA TRP A 70 16.15 2.48 9.02
C TRP A 70 17.43 3.31 8.90
N VAL A 71 17.46 4.29 7.99
CA VAL A 71 18.61 5.19 7.86
C VAL A 71 18.76 6.07 9.10
N PHE A 72 17.66 6.57 9.67
CA PHE A 72 17.67 7.38 10.88
C PHE A 72 18.14 6.58 12.09
N VAL A 73 17.65 5.34 12.26
CA VAL A 73 18.13 4.42 13.31
C VAL A 73 19.62 4.12 13.14
N LEU A 74 20.08 3.87 11.90
CA LEU A 74 21.49 3.64 11.59
C LEU A 74 22.36 4.87 11.86
N LEU A 75 21.88 6.07 11.49
CA LEU A 75 22.60 7.34 11.72
C LEU A 75 22.71 7.65 13.21
N LEU A 76 21.64 7.41 13.98
CA LEU A 76 21.65 7.55 15.43
C LEU A 76 22.66 6.57 16.06
N TRP A 77 22.68 5.32 15.58
CA TRP A 77 23.64 4.30 16.01
C TRP A 77 25.09 4.73 15.73
N LEU A 78 25.35 5.27 14.54
CA LEU A 78 26.68 5.76 14.16
C LEU A 78 27.11 6.99 14.98
N LEU A 79 26.19 7.90 15.27
CA LEU A 79 26.44 9.04 16.17
C LEU A 79 26.78 8.58 17.59
N VAL A 80 26.08 7.58 18.11
CA VAL A 80 26.35 7.00 19.44
C VAL A 80 27.71 6.32 19.48
N ILE A 81 28.08 5.55 18.45
CA ILE A 81 29.41 4.93 18.35
C ILE A 81 30.51 5.99 18.30
N PHE A 82 30.32 7.05 17.51
CA PHE A 82 31.30 8.12 17.36
C PHE A 82 31.54 8.85 18.68
N TRP A 83 30.50 9.06 19.50
CA TRP A 83 30.59 9.71 20.81
C TRP A 83 31.20 8.81 21.89
N PHE A 84 31.19 7.49 21.71
CA PHE A 84 31.79 6.55 22.66
C PHE A 84 33.28 6.32 22.40
N PHE A 85 33.77 6.67 21.22
CA PHE A 85 35.16 6.46 20.78
C PHE A 85 36.04 7.72 20.88
N PHE A 86 35.52 8.84 21.40
CA PHE A 86 36.23 10.11 21.61
C PHE A 86 35.93 10.63 23.01
#